data_AF-A0A1Z4V8P7-F1
#
_entry.id   AF-A0A1Z4V8P7-F1
#
_cell.length_a   1.000
_cell.length_b   1.000
_cell.length_c   1.000
_cell.angle_alpha   90.00
_cell.angle_beta   90.00
_cell.angle_gamma   90.00
#
_symmetry.space_group_name_H-M   'P 1'
#
loop_
_entity.id
_entity.type
_entity.pdbx_description
1 polymer ?
#
loop_
_entity_poly.entity_id
_entity_poly.type
_entity_poly.pdbx_seq_one_letter_code
_entity_poly.pdbx_strand_id
1 'polypeptide(L)' 'MTFKEQLVIEIESMTEEEIAEVLIMVKNMKIKKAKTPQRQGSGKSLLRHVGKWQGDDLKVCLQAVYDSRGLAEF' A
#
# COMPACT_ATOMS: atom_id res chain seq x y z
N MET A 1 -6.05 26.12 -19.35
CA MET A 1 -6.12 24.66 -19.58
C MET A 1 -6.34 23.99 -18.24
N THR A 2 -7.52 23.41 -18.05
CA THR A 2 -7.81 22.57 -16.88
C THR A 2 -7.33 21.13 -17.14
N PHE A 3 -7.08 20.35 -16.09
CA PHE A 3 -6.71 18.94 -16.25
C PHE A 3 -7.77 18.12 -17.00
N LYS A 4 -9.05 18.51 -16.94
CA LYS A 4 -10.12 17.88 -17.71
C LYS A 4 -9.96 18.12 -19.21
N GLU A 5 -9.63 19.35 -19.61
CA GLU A 5 -9.41 19.71 -21.02
C GLU A 5 -8.22 18.94 -21.60
N GLN A 6 -7.11 18.86 -20.87
CA GLN A 6 -5.93 18.10 -21.31
C GLN A 6 -6.25 16.61 -21.49
N LEU A 7 -7.06 16.04 -20.59
CA LEU A 7 -7.43 14.62 -20.64
C LEU A 7 -8.34 14.31 -21.84
N VAL A 8 -9.26 15.23 -22.19
CA VAL A 8 -10.11 15.07 -23.38
C VAL A 8 -9.27 15.11 -24.66
N ILE A 9 -8.32 16.04 -24.76
CA ILE A 9 -7.41 16.14 -25.91
C ILE A 9 -6.59 14.86 -26.08
N GLU A 10 -6.07 14.32 -24.97
CA GLU A 10 -5.29 13.08 -25.03
C GLU A 10 -6.17 11.90 -25.49
N ILE A 11 -7.39 11.75 -24.94
CA ILE A 11 -8.33 10.68 -25.34
C ILE A 11 -8.65 10.73 -26.84
N GLU A 12 -8.84 11.92 -27.41
CA GLU A 12 -9.13 12.08 -28.84
C GLU A 12 -7.98 11.61 -29.75
N SER A 13 -6.75 11.55 -29.23
CA SER A 13 -5.55 11.11 -29.96
C SER A 13 -5.23 9.62 -29.79
N MET A 14 -5.88 8.94 -28.85
CA MET A 14 -5.64 7.54 -28.50
C MET A 14 -6.45 6.58 -29.38
N THR A 15 -5.98 5.35 -29.46
CA THR A 15 -6.72 4.24 -30.07
C THR A 15 -7.76 3.66 -29.10
N GLU A 16 -8.78 2.98 -29.64
CA GLU A 16 -9.85 2.35 -28.84
C GLU A 16 -9.30 1.34 -27.80
N GLU A 17 -8.20 0.66 -28.14
CA GLU A 17 -7.53 -0.32 -27.26
C GLU A 17 -6.92 0.35 -26.03
N GLU A 18 -6.22 1.47 -26.24
CA GLU A 18 -5.60 2.26 -25.17
C GLU A 18 -6.67 2.92 -24.29
N ILE A 19 -7.76 3.40 -24.90
CA ILE A 19 -8.91 3.96 -24.17
C ILE A 19 -9.54 2.89 -23.26
N ALA A 20 -9.69 1.65 -23.76
CA ALA A 20 -10.21 0.53 -22.97
C ALA A 20 -9.34 0.23 -21.74
N GLU A 21 -8.01 0.24 -21.91
CA GLU A 21 -7.06 0.02 -20.80
C GLU A 21 -7.14 1.14 -19.74
N VAL A 22 -7.18 2.40 -20.17
CA VAL A 22 -7.36 3.55 -19.27
C VAL A 22 -8.68 3.45 -18.51
N LEU A 23 -9.75 3.03 -19.18
CA LEU A 23 -11.07 2.86 -18.57
C LEU A 23 -11.06 1.76 -17.49
N ILE A 24 -10.33 0.66 -17.72
CA ILE A 24 -10.08 -0.39 -16.72
C ILE A 24 -9.29 0.17 -15.53
N MET A 25 -8.21 0.93 -15.80
CA MET A 25 -7.39 1.54 -14.75
C MET A 25 -8.22 2.47 -13.85
N VAL A 26 -9.02 3.36 -14.44
CA VAL A 26 -9.87 4.31 -13.68
C VAL A 26 -10.93 3.57 -12.85
N LYS A 27 -11.56 2.52 -13.41
CA LYS A 27 -12.48 1.65 -12.65
C LYS A 27 -11.78 1.01 -11.46
N ASN A 28 -10.58 0.50 -11.64
CA ASN A 28 -9.78 -0.10 -10.57
C ASN A 28 -9.38 0.92 -9.50
N MET A 29 -9.07 2.17 -9.88
CA MET A 29 -8.79 3.24 -8.91
C MET A 29 -10.01 3.55 -8.02
N LYS A 30 -11.22 3.55 -8.60
CA LYS A 30 -12.47 3.74 -7.84
C LYS A 30 -12.73 2.58 -6.86
N ILE A 31 -12.43 1.34 -7.27
CA ILE A 31 -12.57 0.15 -6.41
C ILE A 31 -11.53 0.16 -5.28
N LYS A 32 -10.27 0.50 -5.57
CA LYS A 32 -9.19 0.59 -4.57
C LYS A 32 -9.46 1.65 -3.51
N LYS A 33 -10.03 2.80 -3.89
CA LYS A 33 -10.46 3.83 -2.91
C LYS A 33 -11.60 3.35 -2.01
N ALA A 34 -12.45 2.44 -2.48
CA ALA A 34 -13.54 1.87 -1.69
C ALA A 34 -13.11 0.71 -0.76
N LYS A 35 -11.92 0.13 -0.99
CA LYS A 35 -11.36 -0.95 -0.16
C LYS A 35 -9.91 -0.65 0.17
N THR A 36 -9.67 0.04 1.28
CA THR A 36 -8.48 -0.30 2.08
C THR A 36 -8.67 -1.75 2.55
N PRO A 37 -7.80 -2.71 2.17
CA PRO A 37 -7.82 -4.02 2.80
C PRO A 37 -7.24 -3.85 4.21
N GLN A 38 -7.97 -3.16 5.08
CA GLN A 38 -7.72 -3.21 6.51
C GLN A 38 -8.28 -4.54 6.97
N ARG A 39 -7.58 -5.62 6.63
CA ARG A 39 -7.81 -6.90 7.27
C ARG A 39 -7.49 -6.65 8.73
N GLN A 40 -8.53 -6.47 9.56
CA GLN A 40 -8.35 -6.39 11.00
C GLN A 40 -7.53 -7.61 11.39
N GLY A 41 -6.29 -7.38 11.85
CA GLY A 41 -5.41 -8.45 12.25
C GLY A 41 -6.11 -9.18 13.39
N SER A 42 -6.57 -10.41 13.16
CA SER A 42 -7.43 -11.09 14.13
C SER A 42 -6.67 -11.50 15.41
N GLY A 43 -5.37 -11.17 15.52
CA GLY A 43 -4.46 -11.62 16.58
C GLY A 43 -4.21 -13.13 16.64
N LYS A 44 -5.07 -13.95 16.01
CA LYS A 44 -5.03 -15.42 16.06
C LYS A 44 -3.72 -16.01 15.54
N SER A 45 -3.06 -15.34 14.58
CA SER A 45 -1.73 -15.77 14.12
C SER A 45 -0.67 -15.59 15.19
N LEU A 46 -0.72 -14.52 15.99
CA LEU A 46 0.20 -14.27 17.10
C LEU A 46 -0.01 -15.30 18.22
N LEU A 47 -1.26 -15.63 18.53
CA LEU A 47 -1.62 -16.63 19.56
C LEU A 47 -1.04 -18.02 19.28
N ARG A 48 -0.83 -18.40 18.01
CA ARG A 48 -0.21 -19.69 17.65
C ARG A 48 1.25 -19.82 18.09
N HIS A 49 1.90 -18.69 18.31
CA HIS A 49 3.31 -18.63 18.67
C HIS A 49 3.53 -18.23 20.13
N VAL A 50 2.50 -17.81 20.87
CA VAL A 50 2.62 -17.49 22.32
C VAL A 50 3.24 -18.68 23.07
N GLY A 51 4.29 -18.42 23.84
CA GLY A 51 5.03 -19.43 24.61
C GLY A 51 5.97 -20.34 23.79
N LYS A 52 6.01 -20.20 22.46
CA LYS A 52 6.96 -20.90 21.58
C LYS A 52 8.17 -20.05 21.18
N TRP A 53 8.17 -18.78 21.56
CA TRP A 53 9.31 -17.91 21.34
C TRP A 53 10.47 -18.44 22.19
N GLN A 54 11.56 -18.81 21.51
CA GLN A 54 12.80 -19.23 22.12
C GLN A 54 13.89 -18.30 21.59
N GLY A 55 14.65 -17.71 22.50
CA GLY A 55 15.67 -16.72 22.19
C GLY A 55 15.90 -15.80 23.40
N ASP A 56 17.16 -15.56 23.74
CA ASP A 56 17.58 -14.48 24.66
C ASP A 56 18.18 -13.33 23.85
N ASP A 57 17.56 -13.05 22.70
CA ASP A 57 18.00 -12.08 21.71
C ASP A 57 17.30 -10.73 21.86
N LEU A 58 16.53 -10.53 22.94
CA LEU A 58 15.83 -9.28 23.23
C LEU A 58 16.77 -8.07 23.13
N LYS A 59 17.98 -8.18 23.70
CA LYS A 59 18.98 -7.10 23.66
C LYS A 59 19.49 -6.83 22.24
N VAL A 60 19.72 -7.88 21.46
CA VAL A 60 20.21 -7.78 20.07
C VAL A 60 19.14 -7.15 19.19
N CYS A 61 17.89 -7.59 19.33
CA CYS A 61 16.74 -7.04 18.62
C CYS A 61 16.51 -5.57 18.98
N LEU A 62 16.59 -5.21 20.26
CA LEU A 62 16.46 -3.82 20.71
C LEU A 62 17.56 -2.93 20.13
N GLN A 63 18.81 -3.40 20.14
CA GLN A 63 19.93 -2.65 19.59
C GLN A 63 19.74 -2.40 18.09
N ALA A 64 19.33 -3.42 17.32
CA ALA A 64 19.06 -3.28 15.90
C ALA A 64 17.94 -2.25 15.59
N VAL A 65 16.92 -2.15 16.46
CA VAL A 65 15.87 -1.12 16.34
C VAL A 65 16.42 0.28 16.62
N TYR A 66 17.24 0.45 17.66
CA TYR A 66 17.88 1.73 17.93
C TYR A 66 18.81 2.17 16.79
N ASP A 67 19.61 1.25 16.27
CA ASP A 67 20.58 1.52 15.21
C ASP A 67 19.91 1.86 13.88
N SER A 68 18.74 1.27 13.60
CA SER A 68 17.97 1.52 12.38
C SER A 68 16.99 2.69 12.49
N ARG A 69 16.82 3.27 13.69
CA ARG A 69 15.91 4.43 13.84
C ARG A 69 16.53 5.63 13.11
N GLY A 70 15.85 6.12 12.09
CA GLY A 70 16.15 7.43 11.52
C GLY A 70 15.89 8.55 12.53
N LEU A 71 16.61 9.65 12.41
CA LEU A 71 16.28 10.89 13.13
C LEU A 71 14.89 11.35 12.65
N ALA A 72 13.87 11.15 13.48
CA ALA A 72 12.57 11.73 13.25
C ALA A 72 12.67 13.24 13.55
N GLU A 73 12.62 14.06 12.50
CA GLU A 73 12.38 15.49 12.63
C GLU A 73 10.88 15.71 12.76
N PHE A 74 10.48 16.48 13.78
CA PHE A 74 9.09 16.85 14.06
C PHE A 74 8.91 18.35 13.88
#